data_AF-A0A395GLY0-F1
#
_entry.id   AF-A0A395GLY0-F1
#
_cell.length_a   1.000
_cell.length_b   1.000
_cell.length_c   1.000
_cell.angle_alpha   90.00
_cell.angle_beta   90.00
_cell.angle_gamma   90.00
#
_symmetry.space_group_name_H-M   'P 1'
#
loop_
_entity.id
_entity.type
_entity.pdbx_description
1 polymer ?
#
loop_
_entity_poly.entity_id
_entity_poly.type
_entity_poly.pdbx_seq_one_letter_code
_entity_poly.pdbx_strand_id
1 'polypeptide(L)'
;MAQKETNRNELKAAIPESCFQPSLLESGAYLGRDLAYTAALVSMMQSAGPYIPSSSCLTSPGVIHGAMLLRDRPYDTMTVEEFHQAFESKVHGAWSLHNVVMEKRLPLDFFLCLSSISSIVGSKGQANYAAANSFLDSFSAYRRQLGERCVTVALGVVEDVGAIAESEALSRRHSGSIETIGISERALHDIIDCALQYSHDPDSVGHLITGLKVPQDPQRSGLRFEPRFCRLFVADNVPDEVRKEDPLTIALWNFKDLLTSKTTQGMLETCLDVLSLQLAQMLRWNEQAIEPGQPLSVYGLDLLAAVELRNWIMAEMGAHVSKRDIVEAESLIALGERVVSAMIESPHPDV
;
A
#
# COMPACT_ATOMS: atom_id res chain seq x y z
N MET A 1 -7.89 37.49 2.28
CA MET A 1 -9.16 36.82 1.93
C MET A 1 -9.18 36.37 0.47
N ALA A 2 -8.77 37.20 -0.50
CA ALA A 2 -8.72 36.82 -1.92
C ALA A 2 -7.88 35.57 -2.24
N GLN A 3 -6.71 35.38 -1.63
CA GLN A 3 -5.85 34.19 -1.85
C GLN A 3 -6.49 32.85 -1.39
N LYS A 4 -7.40 32.89 -0.41
CA LYS A 4 -8.12 31.70 0.09
C LYS A 4 -9.25 31.27 -0.86
N GLU A 5 -9.85 32.22 -1.58
CA GLU A 5 -10.89 31.94 -2.57
C GLU A 5 -10.31 31.39 -3.88
N THR A 6 -9.13 31.84 -4.29
CA THR A 6 -8.43 31.31 -5.48
C THR A 6 -8.08 29.82 -5.31
N ASN A 7 -7.57 29.43 -4.14
CA ASN A 7 -7.26 28.03 -3.81
C ASN A 7 -8.53 27.13 -3.76
N ARG A 8 -9.69 27.68 -3.39
CA ARG A 8 -10.96 26.94 -3.32
C ARG A 8 -11.53 26.61 -4.71
N ASN A 9 -11.25 27.46 -5.70
CA ASN A 9 -11.67 27.25 -7.09
C ASN A 9 -10.71 26.34 -7.87
N GLU A 10 -9.41 26.36 -7.57
CA GLU A 10 -8.43 25.47 -8.19
C GLU A 10 -8.57 24.00 -7.72
N LEU A 11 -8.97 23.76 -6.46
CA LEU A 11 -9.22 22.40 -5.95
C LEU A 11 -10.55 21.77 -6.41
N LYS A 12 -11.57 22.58 -6.78
CA LYS A 12 -12.78 22.08 -7.46
C LYS A 12 -12.47 21.41 -8.80
N ALA A 13 -11.30 21.69 -9.39
CA ALA A 13 -10.86 21.08 -10.64
C ALA A 13 -10.18 19.71 -10.46
N ALA A 14 -9.86 19.29 -9.22
CA ALA A 14 -9.06 18.07 -8.99
C ALA A 14 -9.83 16.76 -9.23
N ILE A 15 -11.16 16.76 -9.13
CA ILE A 15 -12.03 15.65 -9.53
C ILE A 15 -13.32 16.25 -10.11
N PRO A 16 -13.46 16.36 -11.45
CA PRO A 16 -14.69 16.86 -12.05
C PRO A 16 -15.90 15.99 -11.66
N GLU A 17 -17.04 16.59 -11.34
CA GLU A 17 -18.33 15.85 -11.23
C GLU A 17 -18.63 15.04 -12.49
N SER A 18 -18.06 15.43 -13.64
CA SER A 18 -18.14 14.68 -14.90
C SER A 18 -17.41 13.33 -14.89
N CYS A 19 -16.47 13.07 -13.97
CA CYS A 19 -15.93 11.72 -13.77
C CYS A 19 -16.99 10.75 -13.21
N PHE A 20 -18.07 11.28 -12.67
CA PHE A 20 -19.22 10.52 -12.14
C PHE A 20 -20.49 10.80 -12.95
N GLN A 21 -20.38 11.39 -14.16
CA GLN A 21 -21.54 11.64 -15.01
C GLN A 21 -22.15 10.32 -15.49
N PRO A 22 -23.49 10.17 -15.45
CA PRO A 22 -24.21 8.96 -15.86
C PRO A 22 -23.89 8.43 -17.26
N SER A 23 -23.35 9.26 -18.15
CA SER A 23 -23.09 8.91 -19.54
C SER A 23 -21.90 7.96 -19.76
N LEU A 24 -21.03 7.75 -18.76
CA LEU A 24 -19.98 6.72 -18.77
C LEU A 24 -20.41 5.41 -18.08
N LEU A 25 -21.62 5.38 -17.50
CA LEU A 25 -22.20 4.27 -16.72
C LEU A 25 -23.19 3.39 -17.52
N GLU A 26 -23.22 3.52 -18.85
CA GLU A 26 -24.21 2.86 -19.74
C GLU A 26 -24.11 1.32 -19.83
N SER A 27 -23.24 0.66 -19.06
CA SER A 27 -23.40 -0.75 -18.75
C SER A 27 -24.42 -0.90 -17.59
N GLY A 28 -25.71 -1.02 -17.92
CA GLY A 28 -26.83 -1.06 -16.97
C GLY A 28 -26.77 -2.10 -15.83
N ALA A 29 -25.77 -2.99 -15.83
CA ALA A 29 -25.47 -3.88 -14.71
C ALA A 29 -24.89 -3.14 -13.49
N TYR A 30 -24.09 -2.08 -13.70
CA TYR A 30 -23.47 -1.31 -12.61
C TYR A 30 -24.49 -0.43 -11.89
N LEU A 31 -25.36 0.25 -12.65
CA LEU A 31 -26.46 1.05 -12.10
C LEU A 31 -27.44 0.19 -11.28
N GLY A 32 -27.75 -1.03 -11.75
CA GLY A 32 -28.62 -1.97 -11.03
C GLY A 32 -28.03 -2.46 -9.69
N ARG A 33 -26.71 -2.68 -9.63
CA ARG A 33 -26.01 -3.06 -8.39
C ARG A 33 -25.87 -1.89 -7.42
N ASP A 34 -25.57 -0.69 -7.92
CA ASP A 34 -25.42 0.51 -7.10
C ASP A 34 -26.78 0.96 -6.51
N LEU A 35 -27.87 0.86 -7.28
CA LEU A 35 -29.23 1.06 -6.75
C LEU A 35 -29.63 -0.02 -5.74
N ALA A 36 -29.26 -1.29 -5.95
CA ALA A 36 -29.55 -2.35 -4.99
C ALA A 36 -28.74 -2.19 -3.69
N TYR A 37 -27.48 -1.78 -3.79
CA TYR A 37 -26.59 -1.54 -2.64
C TYR A 37 -27.03 -0.29 -1.86
N THR A 38 -27.36 0.78 -2.58
CA THR A 38 -27.92 2.01 -2.00
C THR A 38 -29.29 1.74 -1.38
N ALA A 39 -30.17 0.98 -2.03
CA ALA A 39 -31.46 0.59 -1.47
C ALA A 39 -31.32 -0.32 -0.23
N ALA A 40 -30.35 -1.24 -0.22
CA ALA A 40 -30.04 -2.08 0.94
C ALA A 40 -29.51 -1.24 2.11
N LEU A 41 -28.58 -0.31 1.86
CA LEU A 41 -28.05 0.61 2.87
C LEU A 41 -29.11 1.58 3.39
N VAL A 42 -29.91 2.18 2.52
CA VAL A 42 -31.02 3.07 2.89
C VAL A 42 -32.07 2.29 3.68
N SER A 43 -32.40 1.06 3.27
CA SER A 43 -33.31 0.17 4.02
C SER A 43 -32.72 -0.18 5.39
N MET A 44 -31.42 -0.46 5.49
CA MET A 44 -30.75 -0.74 6.77
C MET A 44 -30.73 0.49 7.70
N MET A 45 -30.47 1.68 7.15
CA MET A 45 -30.50 2.95 7.91
C MET A 45 -31.93 3.38 8.30
N GLN A 46 -32.95 3.06 7.50
CA GLN A 46 -34.36 3.36 7.79
C GLN A 46 -35.01 2.32 8.71
N SER A 47 -34.59 1.06 8.65
CA SER A 47 -35.07 -0.03 9.51
C SER A 47 -34.35 -0.08 10.86
N ALA A 48 -33.18 0.54 10.99
CA ALA A 48 -32.59 0.91 12.26
C ALA A 48 -33.44 2.01 12.93
N GLY A 49 -34.61 1.62 13.46
CA GLY A 49 -35.25 2.35 14.55
C GLY A 49 -34.29 2.46 15.74
N PRO A 50 -34.59 3.29 16.76
CA PRO A 50 -33.66 3.53 17.88
C PRO A 50 -33.48 2.24 18.71
N TYR A 51 -32.55 1.39 18.30
CA TYR A 51 -32.04 0.31 19.11
C TYR A 51 -31.06 0.94 20.08
N ILE A 52 -31.51 1.20 21.31
CA ILE A 52 -30.69 1.73 22.39
C ILE A 52 -30.17 0.52 23.17
N PRO A 53 -28.89 0.12 23.05
CA PRO A 53 -28.32 -0.90 23.92
C PRO A 53 -28.22 -0.31 25.32
N SER A 54 -28.76 -0.99 26.32
CA SER A 54 -28.73 -0.56 27.72
C SER A 54 -27.35 -0.80 28.34
N SER A 55 -26.34 -0.02 27.95
CA SER A 55 -25.11 0.27 28.73
C SER A 55 -24.10 1.03 27.86
N SER A 56 -23.87 2.31 28.17
CA SER A 56 -22.69 3.14 27.84
C SER A 56 -22.03 2.91 26.46
N CYS A 57 -22.83 2.69 25.43
CA CYS A 57 -22.39 2.60 24.04
C CYS A 57 -22.68 3.95 23.38
N LEU A 58 -21.71 4.47 22.62
CA LEU A 58 -21.76 5.77 21.95
C LEU A 58 -23.15 6.01 21.31
N THR A 59 -23.98 6.84 21.94
CA THR A 59 -25.34 7.19 21.47
C THR A 59 -25.31 8.20 20.31
N SER A 60 -24.21 8.21 19.57
CA SER A 60 -23.83 9.26 18.65
C SER A 60 -24.09 8.75 17.23
N PRO A 61 -25.04 9.34 16.47
CA PRO A 61 -25.37 8.87 15.13
C PRO A 61 -24.15 8.99 14.22
N GLY A 62 -23.69 7.91 13.61
CA GLY A 62 -22.52 7.96 12.76
C GLY A 62 -22.44 6.81 11.78
N VAL A 63 -21.49 6.93 10.86
CA VAL A 63 -21.21 5.94 9.81
C VAL A 63 -19.79 5.43 9.98
N ILE A 64 -19.64 4.10 9.99
CA ILE A 64 -18.34 3.43 9.79
C ILE A 64 -18.41 2.67 8.46
N HIS A 65 -17.70 3.15 7.47
CA HIS A 65 -17.56 2.51 6.17
C HIS A 65 -16.33 1.61 6.16
N GLY A 66 -16.55 0.32 6.43
CA GLY A 66 -15.50 -0.72 6.44
C GLY A 66 -15.70 -1.82 5.39
N ALA A 67 -16.58 -1.60 4.40
CA ALA A 67 -16.83 -2.59 3.36
C ALA A 67 -15.56 -2.86 2.55
N MET A 68 -15.28 -4.14 2.28
CA MET A 68 -14.04 -4.55 1.63
C MET A 68 -14.25 -5.79 0.77
N LEU A 69 -13.67 -5.76 -0.42
CA LEU A 69 -13.50 -6.91 -1.29
C LEU A 69 -12.05 -6.89 -1.83
N LEU A 70 -11.34 -7.99 -1.64
CA LEU A 70 -9.97 -8.17 -2.13
C LEU A 70 -9.96 -9.03 -3.39
N ARG A 71 -9.26 -8.56 -4.42
CA ARG A 71 -9.04 -9.31 -5.66
C ARG A 71 -7.60 -9.06 -6.13
N ASP A 72 -6.67 -9.76 -5.50
CA ASP A 72 -5.26 -9.54 -5.72
C ASP A 72 -4.82 -10.13 -7.08
N ARG A 73 -4.22 -9.29 -7.92
CA ARG A 73 -3.65 -9.65 -9.21
C ARG A 73 -2.54 -8.66 -9.58
N PRO A 74 -1.42 -9.12 -10.15
CA PRO A 74 -0.46 -8.21 -10.80
C PRO A 74 -1.16 -7.27 -11.78
N TYR A 75 -0.80 -5.99 -11.76
CA TYR A 75 -1.56 -4.96 -12.48
C TYR A 75 -1.66 -5.20 -14.00
N ASP A 76 -0.61 -5.75 -14.60
CA ASP A 76 -0.52 -6.08 -16.02
C ASP A 76 -1.44 -7.24 -16.45
N THR A 77 -1.85 -8.09 -15.51
CA THR A 77 -2.74 -9.24 -15.74
C THR A 77 -4.11 -9.06 -15.11
N MET A 78 -4.37 -7.89 -14.50
CA MET A 78 -5.65 -7.55 -13.87
C MET A 78 -6.67 -7.17 -14.93
N THR A 79 -7.82 -7.86 -14.93
CA THR A 79 -8.92 -7.47 -15.82
C THR A 79 -9.61 -6.22 -15.30
N VAL A 80 -10.32 -5.52 -16.18
CA VAL A 80 -11.09 -4.32 -15.83
C VAL A 80 -12.16 -4.66 -14.78
N GLU A 81 -12.80 -5.82 -14.89
CA GLU A 81 -13.78 -6.30 -13.92
C GLU A 81 -13.13 -6.57 -12.55
N GLU A 82 -11.96 -7.20 -12.51
CA GLU A 82 -11.20 -7.43 -11.27
C GLU A 82 -10.76 -6.11 -10.63
N PHE A 83 -10.47 -5.09 -11.44
CA PHE A 83 -10.16 -3.75 -10.94
C PHE A 83 -11.38 -3.09 -10.28
N HIS A 84 -12.55 -3.13 -10.95
CA HIS A 84 -13.76 -2.48 -10.45
C HIS A 84 -14.35 -3.12 -9.19
N GLN A 85 -14.10 -4.40 -8.92
CA GLN A 85 -14.63 -5.07 -7.72
C GLN A 85 -14.24 -4.37 -6.40
N ALA A 86 -13.01 -3.88 -6.29
CA ALA A 86 -12.59 -3.12 -5.10
C ALA A 86 -13.32 -1.76 -5.01
N PHE A 87 -13.54 -1.10 -6.15
CA PHE A 87 -14.22 0.19 -6.25
C PHE A 87 -15.71 0.10 -5.86
N GLU A 88 -16.40 -0.98 -6.24
CA GLU A 88 -17.80 -1.19 -5.86
C GLU A 88 -17.98 -1.13 -4.34
N SER A 89 -17.14 -1.85 -3.59
CA SER A 89 -17.26 -1.91 -2.12
C SER A 89 -16.83 -0.63 -1.42
N LYS A 90 -15.75 0.02 -1.89
CA LYS A 90 -15.12 1.16 -1.21
C LYS A 90 -15.61 2.50 -1.74
N VAL A 91 -15.45 2.73 -3.04
CA VAL A 91 -15.71 4.03 -3.67
C VAL A 91 -17.21 4.28 -3.78
N HIS A 92 -17.94 3.37 -4.44
CA HIS A 92 -19.39 3.53 -4.60
C HIS A 92 -20.09 3.42 -3.25
N GLY A 93 -19.68 2.48 -2.39
CA GLY A 93 -20.20 2.39 -1.02
C GLY A 93 -20.10 3.70 -0.24
N ALA A 94 -18.91 4.33 -0.22
CA ALA A 94 -18.72 5.62 0.48
C ALA A 94 -19.49 6.78 -0.20
N TRP A 95 -19.53 6.81 -1.53
CA TRP A 95 -20.24 7.84 -2.28
C TRP A 95 -21.75 7.78 -2.06
N SER A 96 -22.33 6.58 -2.11
CA SER A 96 -23.75 6.34 -1.87
C SER A 96 -24.14 6.68 -0.43
N LEU A 97 -23.32 6.30 0.55
CA LEU A 97 -23.49 6.73 1.95
C LEU A 97 -23.46 8.26 2.07
N HIS A 98 -22.55 8.93 1.38
CA HIS A 98 -22.51 10.39 1.39
C HIS A 98 -23.75 11.03 0.80
N ASN A 99 -24.19 10.59 -0.38
CA ASN A 99 -25.39 11.13 -1.02
C ASN A 99 -26.62 10.96 -0.13
N VAL A 100 -26.81 9.79 0.47
CA VAL A 100 -27.93 9.55 1.39
C VAL A 100 -27.88 10.51 2.59
N VAL A 101 -26.71 10.69 3.18
CA VAL A 101 -26.52 11.60 4.32
C VAL A 101 -26.80 13.05 3.93
N MET A 102 -26.32 13.50 2.76
CA MET A 102 -26.54 14.86 2.25
C MET A 102 -28.01 15.10 1.90
N GLU A 103 -28.64 14.20 1.13
CA GLU A 103 -30.02 14.32 0.68
C GLU A 103 -31.02 14.31 1.83
N LYS A 104 -30.79 13.44 2.82
CA LYS A 104 -31.65 13.32 4.01
C LYS A 104 -31.27 14.29 5.13
N ARG A 105 -30.16 15.02 4.99
CA ARG A 105 -29.62 15.94 6.00
C ARG A 105 -29.46 15.27 7.36
N LEU A 106 -28.91 14.06 7.37
CA LEU A 106 -28.73 13.30 8.60
C LEU A 106 -27.66 13.99 9.47
N PRO A 107 -27.97 14.34 10.73
CA PRO A 107 -27.00 14.98 11.62
C PRO A 107 -26.04 13.94 12.15
N LEU A 108 -25.00 13.61 11.36
CA LEU A 108 -23.99 12.65 11.78
C LEU A 108 -22.97 13.30 12.69
N ASP A 109 -22.64 12.59 13.75
CA ASP A 109 -21.57 12.97 14.64
C ASP A 109 -20.19 12.55 14.14
N PHE A 110 -20.11 11.52 13.32
CA PHE A 110 -18.89 11.09 12.64
C PHE A 110 -19.20 10.37 11.32
N PHE A 111 -18.23 10.40 10.42
CA PHE A 111 -18.20 9.57 9.21
C PHE A 111 -16.79 9.01 9.06
N LEU A 112 -16.60 7.78 9.49
CA LEU A 112 -15.31 7.09 9.50
C LEU A 112 -15.21 6.17 8.29
N CYS A 113 -14.19 6.36 7.46
CA CYS A 113 -13.82 5.43 6.39
C CYS A 113 -12.62 4.60 6.84
N LEU A 114 -12.75 3.27 6.78
CA LEU A 114 -11.60 2.37 6.94
C LEU A 114 -10.97 2.14 5.56
N SER A 115 -9.84 2.82 5.35
CA SER A 115 -8.94 2.66 4.21
C SER A 115 -7.86 1.62 4.56
N SER A 116 -6.76 1.58 3.82
CA SER A 116 -5.64 0.66 4.04
C SER A 116 -4.32 1.35 3.81
N ILE A 117 -3.30 1.00 4.60
CA ILE A 117 -1.90 1.41 4.39
C ILE A 117 -1.39 1.15 2.96
N SER A 118 -2.01 0.22 2.22
CA SER A 118 -1.72 -0.04 0.80
C SER A 118 -1.91 1.19 -0.11
N SER A 119 -2.75 2.16 0.25
CA SER A 119 -2.88 3.42 -0.48
C SER A 119 -1.68 4.35 -0.32
N ILE A 120 -0.85 4.11 0.70
CA ILE A 120 0.31 4.93 1.07
C ILE A 120 1.59 4.31 0.52
N VAL A 121 1.87 3.05 0.89
CA VAL A 121 3.12 2.35 0.54
C VAL A 121 2.95 1.34 -0.59
N GLY A 122 1.75 1.18 -1.13
CA GLY A 122 1.46 0.14 -2.10
C GLY A 122 1.37 -1.25 -1.48
N SER A 123 0.94 -2.22 -2.29
CA SER A 123 0.99 -3.64 -1.96
C SER A 123 0.97 -4.45 -3.25
N LYS A 124 1.77 -5.52 -3.30
CA LYS A 124 1.96 -6.33 -4.51
C LYS A 124 0.65 -7.00 -4.90
N GLY A 125 0.27 -6.83 -6.16
CA GLY A 125 -1.00 -7.34 -6.69
C GLY A 125 -2.26 -6.60 -6.22
N GLN A 126 -2.14 -5.49 -5.49
CA GLN A 126 -3.29 -4.79 -4.90
C GLN A 126 -3.52 -3.40 -5.51
N ALA A 127 -3.20 -3.22 -6.79
CA ALA A 127 -3.35 -1.93 -7.47
C ALA A 127 -4.81 -1.41 -7.43
N ASN A 128 -5.79 -2.29 -7.61
CA ASN A 128 -7.22 -1.98 -7.48
C ASN A 128 -7.61 -1.53 -6.07
N TYR A 129 -7.16 -2.28 -5.07
CA TYR A 129 -7.45 -2.02 -3.67
C TYR A 129 -6.77 -0.74 -3.18
N ALA A 130 -5.49 -0.55 -3.51
CA ALA A 130 -4.75 0.67 -3.22
C ALA A 130 -5.44 1.90 -3.84
N ALA A 131 -5.84 1.83 -5.12
CA ALA A 131 -6.54 2.93 -5.78
C ALA A 131 -7.89 3.27 -5.13
N ALA A 132 -8.69 2.25 -4.79
CA ALA A 132 -9.98 2.44 -4.12
C ALA A 132 -9.81 3.04 -2.71
N ASN A 133 -8.77 2.66 -1.99
CA ASN A 133 -8.43 3.24 -0.68
C ASN A 133 -7.87 4.66 -0.79
N SER A 134 -7.05 4.97 -1.82
CA SER A 134 -6.59 6.33 -2.10
C SER A 134 -7.76 7.30 -2.39
N PHE A 135 -8.84 6.80 -3.00
CA PHE A 135 -10.10 7.56 -3.10
C PHE A 135 -10.66 7.87 -1.70
N LEU A 136 -10.76 6.89 -0.80
CA LEU A 136 -11.26 7.13 0.56
C LEU A 136 -10.39 8.13 1.35
N ASP A 137 -9.07 8.06 1.18
CA ASP A 137 -8.14 9.00 1.83
C ASP A 137 -8.35 10.44 1.35
N SER A 138 -8.65 10.61 0.06
CA SER A 138 -8.95 11.91 -0.54
C SER A 138 -10.39 12.36 -0.26
N PHE A 139 -11.31 11.41 -0.09
CA PHE A 139 -12.73 11.65 0.13
C PHE A 139 -13.01 12.31 1.48
N SER A 140 -12.22 12.02 2.51
CA SER A 140 -12.35 12.73 3.80
C SER A 140 -12.07 14.21 3.64
N ALA A 141 -11.02 14.58 2.88
CA ALA A 141 -10.72 15.97 2.58
C ALA A 141 -11.86 16.63 1.78
N TYR A 142 -12.42 15.94 0.78
CA TYR A 142 -13.59 16.42 0.03
C TYR A 142 -14.79 16.69 0.93
N ARG A 143 -15.22 15.72 1.75
CA ARG A 143 -16.36 15.90 2.67
C ARG A 143 -16.12 17.04 3.66
N ARG A 144 -14.92 17.14 4.23
CA ARG A 144 -14.56 18.22 5.18
C ARG A 144 -14.60 19.60 4.53
N GLN A 145 -14.24 19.72 3.26
CA GLN A 145 -14.37 20.99 2.51
C GLN A 145 -15.82 21.44 2.32
N LEU A 146 -16.78 20.52 2.37
CA LEU A 146 -18.21 20.81 2.39
C LEU A 146 -18.73 21.20 3.79
N GLY A 147 -17.87 21.18 4.81
CA GLY A 147 -18.25 21.40 6.21
C GLY A 147 -18.77 20.13 6.90
N GLU A 148 -18.66 18.98 6.24
CA GLU A 148 -19.18 17.71 6.74
C GLU A 148 -18.11 16.91 7.47
N ARG A 149 -18.53 16.18 8.52
CA ARG A 149 -17.60 15.35 9.29
C ARG A 149 -17.12 14.19 8.42
N CYS A 150 -15.81 13.97 8.43
CA CYS A 150 -15.19 12.76 7.89
C CYS A 150 -13.78 12.58 8.45
N VAL A 151 -13.42 11.33 8.68
CA VAL A 151 -12.05 10.88 8.96
C VAL A 151 -11.82 9.58 8.20
N THR A 152 -10.64 9.43 7.61
CA THR A 152 -10.21 8.18 6.99
C THR A 152 -9.04 7.61 7.77
N VAL A 153 -9.06 6.29 8.02
CA VAL A 153 -7.95 5.57 8.64
C VAL A 153 -7.34 4.65 7.60
N ALA A 154 -6.14 4.97 7.11
CA ALA A 154 -5.31 4.05 6.33
C ALA A 154 -4.79 2.96 7.29
N LEU A 155 -5.58 1.90 7.41
CA LEU A 155 -5.38 0.86 8.40
C LEU A 155 -4.21 -0.06 8.02
N GLY A 156 -3.33 -0.32 8.99
CA GLY A 156 -2.29 -1.32 8.87
C GLY A 156 -2.84 -2.76 8.87
N VAL A 157 -1.94 -3.73 8.99
CA VAL A 157 -2.28 -5.16 8.99
C VAL A 157 -2.91 -5.51 10.34
N VAL A 158 -4.18 -5.89 10.38
CA VAL A 158 -4.82 -6.41 11.60
C VAL A 158 -4.56 -7.91 11.70
N GLU A 159 -3.91 -8.37 12.77
CA GLU A 159 -3.42 -9.75 12.87
C GLU A 159 -4.43 -10.72 13.50
N ASP A 160 -5.15 -10.26 14.51
CA ASP A 160 -5.93 -11.14 15.39
C ASP A 160 -7.39 -11.34 14.95
N VAL A 161 -7.91 -10.46 14.09
CA VAL A 161 -9.33 -10.45 13.65
C VAL A 161 -9.49 -9.95 12.21
N GLY A 162 -10.61 -10.31 11.58
CA GLY A 162 -10.99 -9.86 10.24
C GLY A 162 -10.32 -10.65 9.11
N ALA A 163 -10.29 -10.09 7.90
CA ALA A 163 -9.95 -10.81 6.67
C ALA A 163 -8.56 -11.48 6.67
N ILE A 164 -7.61 -10.96 7.46
CA ILE A 164 -6.24 -11.50 7.54
C ILE A 164 -6.19 -12.70 8.49
N ALA A 165 -6.87 -12.62 9.64
CA ALA A 165 -6.99 -13.75 10.57
C ALA A 165 -7.78 -14.92 9.97
N GLU A 166 -8.77 -14.61 9.12
CA GLU A 166 -9.62 -15.60 8.44
C GLU A 166 -8.97 -16.22 7.19
N SER A 167 -7.82 -15.70 6.75
CA SER A 167 -7.12 -16.17 5.54
C SER A 167 -5.65 -16.45 5.81
N GLU A 168 -5.29 -17.73 5.84
CA GLU A 168 -3.90 -18.17 6.02
C GLU A 168 -2.96 -17.62 4.93
N ALA A 169 -3.47 -17.44 3.71
CA ALA A 169 -2.71 -16.84 2.61
C ALA A 169 -2.42 -15.35 2.84
N LEU A 170 -3.37 -14.59 3.38
CA LEU A 170 -3.16 -13.17 3.72
C LEU A 170 -2.26 -13.03 4.94
N SER A 171 -2.41 -13.89 5.95
CA SER A 171 -1.53 -13.91 7.13
C SER A 171 -0.07 -14.17 6.74
N ARG A 172 0.20 -15.16 5.88
CA ARG A 172 1.56 -15.47 5.38
C ARG A 172 2.19 -14.35 4.55
N ARG A 173 1.41 -13.52 3.86
CA ARG A 173 1.94 -12.39 3.06
C ARG A 173 2.42 -11.22 3.93
N HIS A 174 1.81 -11.06 5.11
CA HIS A 174 2.12 -9.96 6.02
C HIS A 174 3.11 -10.36 7.12
N SER A 175 3.28 -11.66 7.39
CA SER A 175 4.27 -12.14 8.33
C SER A 175 5.69 -11.73 7.90
N GLY A 176 6.46 -11.18 8.84
CA GLY A 176 7.85 -10.77 8.60
C GLY A 176 8.04 -9.46 7.81
N SER A 177 6.98 -8.65 7.65
CA SER A 177 7.09 -7.32 7.03
C SER A 177 8.09 -6.44 7.78
N ILE A 178 9.01 -5.79 7.05
CA ILE A 178 10.05 -4.93 7.61
C ILE A 178 9.51 -3.52 7.84
N GLU A 179 8.61 -3.09 6.97
CA GLU A 179 8.06 -1.74 6.91
C GLU A 179 6.86 -1.53 7.84
N THR A 180 6.15 -2.59 8.20
CA THR A 180 4.87 -2.50 8.92
C THR A 180 4.87 -3.26 10.24
N ILE A 181 4.09 -2.77 11.20
CA ILE A 181 3.79 -3.45 12.45
C ILE A 181 2.37 -4.01 12.41
N GLY A 182 2.19 -5.19 12.99
CA GLY A 182 0.89 -5.78 13.22
C GLY A 182 0.03 -4.94 14.17
N ILE A 183 -1.27 -4.91 13.90
CA ILE A 183 -2.28 -4.23 14.71
C ILE A 183 -3.12 -5.33 15.37
N SER A 184 -3.12 -5.37 16.71
CA SER A 184 -4.02 -6.24 17.46
C SER A 184 -5.45 -5.69 17.44
N GLU A 185 -6.44 -6.53 17.75
CA GLU A 185 -7.84 -6.08 17.88
C GLU A 185 -7.99 -4.93 18.88
N ARG A 186 -7.28 -5.01 20.01
CA ARG A 186 -7.26 -3.93 21.01
C ARG A 186 -6.73 -2.63 20.41
N ALA A 187 -5.61 -2.69 19.71
CA ALA A 187 -5.04 -1.51 19.05
C ALA A 187 -5.97 -0.96 17.96
N LEU A 188 -6.70 -1.82 17.25
CA LEU A 188 -7.72 -1.39 16.29
C LEU A 188 -8.84 -0.59 16.98
N HIS A 189 -9.36 -1.05 18.12
CA HIS A 189 -10.35 -0.31 18.89
C HIS A 189 -9.81 1.05 19.35
N ASP A 190 -8.58 1.08 19.88
CA ASP A 190 -7.92 2.33 20.29
C ASP A 190 -7.74 3.30 19.10
N ILE A 191 -7.41 2.79 17.91
CA ILE A 191 -7.31 3.58 16.67
C ILE A 191 -8.66 4.15 16.27
N ILE A 192 -9.74 3.36 16.34
CA ILE A 192 -11.09 3.81 16.01
C ILE A 192 -11.53 4.91 16.99
N ASP A 193 -11.36 4.70 18.29
CA ASP A 193 -11.71 5.69 19.31
C ASP A 193 -10.95 7.02 19.09
N CYS A 194 -9.67 6.93 18.76
CA CYS A 194 -8.84 8.07 18.40
C CYS A 194 -9.35 8.77 17.13
N ALA A 195 -9.68 8.02 16.08
CA ALA A 195 -10.22 8.56 14.83
C ALA A 195 -11.55 9.29 15.04
N LEU A 196 -12.44 8.74 15.87
CA LEU A 196 -13.72 9.36 16.20
C LEU A 196 -13.53 10.71 16.90
N GLN A 197 -12.58 10.82 17.82
CA GLN A 197 -12.21 12.09 18.46
C GLN A 197 -11.72 13.13 17.44
N TYR A 198 -10.85 12.73 16.51
CA TYR A 198 -10.36 13.62 15.45
C TYR A 198 -11.42 14.05 14.43
N SER A 199 -12.52 13.31 14.30
CA SER A 199 -13.60 13.69 13.38
C SER A 199 -14.27 15.02 13.77
N HIS A 200 -14.17 15.40 15.04
CA HIS A 200 -14.70 16.66 15.59
C HIS A 200 -13.76 17.85 15.46
N ASP A 201 -12.46 17.61 15.20
CA ASP A 201 -11.47 18.68 15.09
C ASP A 201 -11.45 19.27 13.68
N PRO A 202 -11.86 20.54 13.47
CA PRO A 202 -11.84 21.18 12.16
C PRO A 202 -10.43 21.44 11.63
N ASP A 203 -9.41 21.51 12.49
CA ASP A 203 -8.01 21.77 12.11
C ASP A 203 -7.23 20.47 11.83
N SER A 204 -7.82 19.31 12.14
CA SER A 204 -7.25 18.00 11.82
C SER A 204 -7.23 17.72 10.30
N VAL A 205 -6.23 16.95 9.86
CA VAL A 205 -6.04 16.55 8.45
C VAL A 205 -7.10 15.54 8.00
N GLY A 206 -7.88 14.96 8.93
CA GLY A 206 -8.97 14.02 8.61
C GLY A 206 -8.49 12.69 8.00
N HIS A 207 -7.20 12.40 8.12
CA HIS A 207 -6.57 11.19 7.61
C HIS A 207 -5.51 10.70 8.59
N LEU A 208 -5.64 9.45 9.04
CA LEU A 208 -4.74 8.79 9.98
C LEU A 208 -4.07 7.60 9.30
N ILE A 209 -2.75 7.52 9.36
CA ILE A 209 -1.97 6.40 8.83
C ILE A 209 -1.50 5.55 10.00
N THR A 210 -1.75 4.25 9.96
CA THR A 210 -1.45 3.32 11.06
C THR A 210 -0.65 2.12 10.56
N GLY A 211 0.05 1.44 11.47
CA GLY A 211 0.78 0.22 11.14
C GLY A 211 2.10 0.43 10.37
N LEU A 212 2.54 1.66 10.13
CA LEU A 212 3.92 1.94 9.66
C LEU A 212 4.89 1.84 10.83
N LYS A 213 5.99 1.09 10.65
CA LYS A 213 7.08 1.04 11.63
C LYS A 213 7.84 2.38 11.62
N VAL A 214 8.15 2.92 12.80
CA VAL A 214 9.01 4.11 12.94
C VAL A 214 9.96 3.87 14.13
N PRO A 215 11.28 4.01 13.96
CA PRO A 215 11.98 4.30 12.71
C PRO A 215 11.95 3.13 11.71
N GLN A 216 12.04 3.44 10.42
CA GLN A 216 12.26 2.47 9.35
C GLN A 216 13.73 2.01 9.34
N ASP A 217 13.95 0.74 8.96
CA ASP A 217 15.29 0.17 8.86
C ASP A 217 16.01 0.74 7.62
N PRO A 218 17.12 1.50 7.77
CA PRO A 218 17.78 2.16 6.64
C PRO A 218 18.44 1.20 5.66
N GLN A 219 18.73 -0.04 6.05
CA GLN A 219 19.38 -1.04 5.20
C GLN A 219 18.36 -1.99 4.57
N ARG A 220 17.24 -2.25 5.26
CA ARG A 220 16.31 -3.32 4.88
C ARG A 220 14.98 -2.81 4.33
N SER A 221 14.51 -1.63 4.74
CA SER A 221 13.23 -1.09 4.27
C SER A 221 13.30 -0.71 2.80
N GLY A 222 12.34 -1.18 2.00
CA GLY A 222 12.21 -0.76 0.59
C GLY A 222 11.83 0.72 0.45
N LEU A 223 11.23 1.32 1.48
CA LEU A 223 10.79 2.71 1.47
C LEU A 223 11.95 3.71 1.38
N ARG A 224 13.20 3.27 1.58
CA ARG A 224 14.39 4.12 1.48
C ARG A 224 14.61 4.68 0.07
N PHE A 225 14.07 3.99 -0.95
CA PHE A 225 14.14 4.41 -2.34
C PHE A 225 13.08 5.46 -2.72
N GLU A 226 12.18 5.79 -1.79
CA GLU A 226 11.07 6.71 -2.02
C GLU A 226 11.22 7.99 -1.19
N PRO A 227 11.49 9.15 -1.83
CA PRO A 227 11.73 10.41 -1.13
C PRO A 227 10.60 10.84 -0.17
N ARG A 228 9.37 10.38 -0.42
CA ARG A 228 8.18 10.65 0.39
C ARG A 228 8.31 10.11 1.83
N PHE A 229 9.13 9.08 2.03
CA PHE A 229 9.29 8.41 3.32
C PHE A 229 10.61 8.76 4.03
N CYS A 230 11.39 9.70 3.52
CA CYS A 230 12.71 10.04 4.08
C CYS A 230 12.68 10.39 5.58
N ARG A 231 11.58 10.96 6.07
CA ARG A 231 11.40 11.33 7.49
C ARG A 231 11.08 10.15 8.41
N LEU A 232 10.79 8.98 7.87
CA LEU A 232 10.58 7.76 8.66
C LEU A 232 11.90 7.10 9.06
N PHE A 233 13.01 7.49 8.43
CA PHE A 233 14.37 7.04 8.73
C PHE A 233 15.02 8.02 9.71
N VAL A 234 14.53 8.02 10.95
CA VAL A 234 15.13 8.84 12.01
C VAL A 234 16.48 8.22 12.37
N ALA A 235 17.54 9.01 12.27
CA ALA A 235 18.90 8.64 12.70
C ALA A 235 18.97 8.65 14.23
N ASP A 236 18.25 7.74 14.89
CA ASP A 236 18.51 7.45 16.28
C ASP A 236 19.70 6.48 16.33
N ASN A 237 20.63 6.73 17.26
CA ASN A 237 21.71 5.82 17.63
C ASN A 237 21.09 4.49 18.06
N VAL A 238 20.78 3.61 17.10
CA VAL A 238 20.36 2.24 17.38
C VAL A 238 21.57 1.58 18.05
N PRO A 239 21.47 1.13 19.31
CA PRO A 239 22.54 0.39 19.95
C PRO A 239 22.87 -0.83 19.07
N ASP A 240 24.16 -1.14 18.91
CA ASP A 240 24.72 -2.25 18.13
C ASP A 240 24.24 -3.66 18.54
N GLU A 241 23.22 -3.77 19.40
CA GLU A 241 22.80 -5.02 19.99
C GLU A 241 21.95 -5.87 19.03
N VAL A 242 22.60 -6.95 18.62
CA VAL A 242 22.15 -8.07 17.79
C VAL A 242 22.08 -7.75 16.29
N ARG A 243 23.22 -7.28 15.74
CA ARG A 243 23.64 -7.64 14.38
C ARG A 243 23.80 -9.16 14.27
N LYS A 244 22.70 -9.91 14.12
CA LYS A 244 22.79 -11.12 13.32
C LYS A 244 22.96 -10.61 11.91
N GLU A 245 24.20 -10.63 11.40
CA GLU A 245 24.48 -10.23 10.03
C GLU A 245 23.56 -11.02 9.11
N ASP A 246 22.61 -10.30 8.52
CA ASP A 246 21.64 -10.88 7.61
C ASP A 246 22.39 -11.47 6.41
N PRO A 247 22.02 -12.66 5.92
CA PRO A 247 22.73 -13.32 4.83
C PRO A 247 22.94 -12.43 3.60
N LEU A 248 21.97 -11.55 3.27
CA LEU A 248 22.10 -10.62 2.14
C LEU A 248 23.17 -9.56 2.40
N THR A 249 23.28 -9.09 3.65
CA THR A 249 24.31 -8.11 4.05
C THR A 249 25.72 -8.70 3.93
N ILE A 250 25.89 -9.96 4.37
CA ILE A 250 27.16 -10.69 4.24
C ILE A 250 27.51 -10.89 2.76
N ALA A 251 26.53 -11.33 1.95
CA ALA A 251 26.73 -11.55 0.52
C ALA A 251 27.11 -10.25 -0.21
N LEU A 252 26.47 -9.13 0.12
CA LEU A 252 26.79 -7.81 -0.43
C LEU A 252 28.20 -7.36 -0.06
N TRP A 253 28.64 -7.61 1.19
CA TRP A 253 29.99 -7.28 1.62
C TRP A 253 31.04 -8.09 0.86
N ASN A 254 30.85 -9.41 0.74
CA ASN A 254 31.73 -10.28 -0.05
C ASN A 254 31.81 -9.82 -1.52
N PHE A 255 30.68 -9.44 -2.12
CA PHE A 255 30.63 -8.97 -3.50
C PHE A 255 31.41 -7.65 -3.67
N LYS A 256 31.24 -6.69 -2.75
CA LYS A 256 31.95 -5.41 -2.76
C LYS A 256 33.45 -5.56 -2.52
N ASP A 257 33.87 -6.52 -1.69
CA ASP A 257 35.28 -6.81 -1.43
C ASP A 257 35.98 -7.40 -2.67
N LEU A 258 35.30 -8.29 -3.41
CA LEU A 258 35.79 -8.80 -4.70
C LEU A 258 35.92 -7.70 -5.77
N LEU A 259 34.94 -6.79 -5.84
CA LEU A 259 35.01 -5.62 -6.73
C LEU A 259 36.19 -4.71 -6.38
N THR A 260 36.40 -4.44 -5.08
CA THR A 260 37.49 -3.57 -4.60
C THR A 260 38.87 -4.19 -4.85
N SER A 261 39.00 -5.51 -4.67
CA SER A 261 40.22 -6.27 -4.95
C SER A 261 40.49 -6.50 -6.44
N LYS A 262 39.55 -6.10 -7.34
CA LYS A 262 39.60 -6.33 -8.80
C LYS A 262 39.75 -7.81 -9.18
N THR A 263 39.25 -8.71 -8.33
CA THR A 263 39.33 -10.15 -8.54
C THR A 263 38.12 -10.61 -9.33
N THR A 264 38.30 -11.01 -10.59
CA THR A 264 37.19 -11.51 -11.43
C THR A 264 36.77 -12.94 -11.09
N GLN A 265 37.64 -13.70 -10.43
CA GLN A 265 37.36 -15.07 -10.02
C GLN A 265 36.36 -15.08 -8.85
N GLY A 266 35.21 -15.75 -9.04
CA GLY A 266 34.15 -15.84 -8.04
C GLY A 266 33.14 -14.68 -8.03
N MET A 267 33.38 -13.60 -8.79
CA MET A 267 32.46 -12.45 -8.84
C MET A 267 31.04 -12.82 -9.27
N LEU A 268 30.89 -13.68 -10.28
CA LEU A 268 29.57 -14.12 -10.74
C LEU A 268 28.86 -14.95 -9.66
N GLU A 269 29.57 -15.83 -8.96
CA GLU A 269 29.00 -16.67 -7.90
C GLU A 269 28.48 -15.80 -6.74
N THR A 270 29.29 -14.85 -6.24
CA THR A 270 28.85 -13.94 -5.18
C THR A 270 27.75 -12.98 -5.65
N CYS A 271 27.75 -12.57 -6.93
CA CYS A 271 26.66 -11.80 -7.52
C CYS A 271 25.34 -12.60 -7.50
N LEU A 272 25.40 -13.89 -7.81
CA LEU A 272 24.21 -14.76 -7.82
C LEU A 272 23.67 -15.00 -6.41
N ASP A 273 24.54 -15.12 -5.41
CA ASP A 273 24.11 -15.22 -4.00
C ASP A 273 23.35 -13.96 -3.58
N VAL A 274 23.88 -12.78 -3.89
CA VAL A 274 23.23 -11.48 -3.60
C VAL A 274 21.88 -11.39 -4.29
N LEU A 275 21.82 -11.65 -5.60
CA LEU A 275 20.58 -11.53 -6.36
C LEU A 275 19.53 -12.55 -5.91
N SER A 276 19.94 -13.78 -5.57
CA SER A 276 19.02 -14.82 -5.06
C SER A 276 18.41 -14.43 -3.72
N LEU A 277 19.24 -13.96 -2.79
CA LEU A 277 18.77 -13.52 -1.47
C LEU A 277 17.85 -12.29 -1.57
N GLN A 278 18.20 -11.32 -2.41
CA GLN A 278 17.38 -10.14 -2.64
C GLN A 278 16.03 -10.50 -3.29
N LEU A 279 16.02 -11.38 -4.29
CA LEU A 279 14.78 -11.84 -4.91
C LEU A 279 13.89 -12.60 -3.91
N ALA A 280 14.46 -13.48 -3.10
CA ALA A 280 13.72 -14.20 -2.07
C ALA A 280 13.09 -13.23 -1.06
N GLN A 281 13.84 -12.20 -0.64
CA GLN A 281 13.34 -11.15 0.24
C GLN A 281 12.23 -10.31 -0.43
N MET A 282 12.43 -9.89 -1.68
CA MET A 282 11.44 -9.09 -2.42
C MET A 282 10.14 -9.85 -2.70
N LEU A 283 10.23 -11.14 -2.98
CA LEU A 283 9.09 -12.03 -3.23
C LEU A 283 8.47 -12.58 -1.94
N ARG A 284 9.10 -12.31 -0.78
CA ARG A 284 8.70 -12.81 0.55
C ARG A 284 8.61 -14.34 0.59
N TRP A 285 9.56 -15.02 -0.05
CA TRP A 285 9.66 -16.48 -0.05
C TRP A 285 10.62 -16.95 1.03
N ASN A 286 10.10 -17.69 2.00
CA ASN A 286 10.89 -18.21 3.12
C ASN A 286 11.44 -19.63 2.88
N GLU A 287 10.89 -20.39 1.91
CA GLU A 287 11.17 -21.84 1.77
C GLU A 287 11.48 -22.32 0.35
N GLN A 288 11.25 -21.51 -0.68
CA GLN A 288 11.56 -21.90 -2.06
C GLN A 288 12.95 -21.40 -2.46
N ALA A 289 13.86 -22.33 -2.74
CA ALA A 289 15.14 -22.01 -3.31
C ALA A 289 14.92 -21.41 -4.71
N ILE A 290 15.42 -20.20 -4.93
CA ILE A 290 15.51 -19.63 -6.26
C ILE A 290 16.57 -20.43 -7.01
N GLU A 291 16.15 -21.13 -8.06
CA GLU A 291 17.05 -21.88 -8.92
C GLU A 291 17.69 -20.92 -9.92
N PRO A 292 19.02 -20.73 -9.90
CA PRO A 292 19.66 -19.71 -10.73
C PRO A 292 19.47 -19.92 -12.24
N GLY A 293 19.20 -21.15 -12.67
CA GLY A 293 19.01 -21.51 -14.07
C GLY A 293 17.60 -21.25 -14.63
N GLN A 294 16.63 -20.86 -13.79
CA GLN A 294 15.26 -20.61 -14.24
C GLN A 294 15.05 -19.15 -14.66
N PRO A 295 14.22 -18.87 -15.67
CA PRO A 295 13.83 -17.51 -16.01
C PRO A 295 13.09 -16.83 -14.84
N LEU A 296 13.33 -15.53 -14.67
CA LEU A 296 12.68 -14.74 -13.62
C LEU A 296 11.15 -14.65 -13.78
N SER A 297 10.64 -14.83 -14.99
CA SER A 297 9.20 -14.88 -15.28
C SER A 297 8.50 -16.08 -14.62
N VAL A 298 9.20 -17.21 -14.41
CA VAL A 298 8.67 -18.38 -13.69
C VAL A 298 8.30 -18.02 -12.26
N TYR A 299 9.03 -17.07 -11.68
CA TYR A 299 8.84 -16.60 -10.32
C TYR A 299 7.74 -15.54 -10.19
N GLY A 300 6.98 -15.26 -11.26
CA GLY A 300 5.89 -14.29 -11.24
C GLY A 300 6.38 -12.85 -11.05
N LEU A 301 7.62 -12.56 -11.46
CA LEU A 301 8.24 -11.26 -11.33
C LEU A 301 7.53 -10.27 -12.26
N ASP A 302 6.67 -9.44 -11.68
CA ASP A 302 5.90 -8.44 -12.41
C ASP A 302 6.75 -7.24 -12.84
N LEU A 303 6.19 -6.38 -13.69
CA LEU A 303 6.87 -5.20 -14.20
C LEU A 303 7.27 -4.19 -13.10
N LEU A 304 6.64 -4.25 -11.91
CA LEU A 304 6.94 -3.38 -10.77
C LEU A 304 8.11 -3.93 -9.97
N ALA A 305 8.10 -5.22 -9.65
CA ALA A 305 9.21 -5.94 -9.01
C ALA A 305 10.48 -5.85 -9.85
N ALA A 306 10.38 -5.86 -11.19
CA ALA A 306 11.53 -5.65 -12.06
C ALA A 306 12.13 -4.23 -11.91
N VAL A 307 11.30 -3.21 -11.69
CA VAL A 307 11.76 -1.84 -11.45
C VAL A 307 12.34 -1.68 -10.05
N GLU A 308 11.71 -2.28 -9.04
CA GLU A 308 12.25 -2.36 -7.67
C GLU A 308 13.64 -3.00 -7.66
N LEU A 309 13.79 -4.16 -8.32
CA LEU A 309 15.06 -4.87 -8.40
C LEU A 309 16.12 -4.06 -9.14
N ARG A 310 15.75 -3.39 -10.26
CA ARG A 310 16.65 -2.51 -11.00
C ARG A 310 17.20 -1.38 -10.12
N ASN A 311 16.31 -0.69 -9.40
CA ASN A 311 16.67 0.43 -8.54
C ASN A 311 17.57 -0.05 -7.39
N TRP A 312 17.27 -1.22 -6.84
CA TRP A 312 18.07 -1.83 -5.78
C TRP A 312 19.46 -2.23 -6.27
N ILE A 313 19.58 -2.91 -7.41
CA ILE A 313 20.87 -3.30 -8.01
C ILE A 313 21.73 -2.04 -8.24
N MET A 314 21.13 -0.99 -8.78
CA MET A 314 21.83 0.28 -9.00
C MET A 314 22.33 0.89 -7.69
N ALA A 315 21.49 0.92 -6.64
CA ALA A 315 21.83 1.56 -5.38
C ALA A 315 22.83 0.76 -4.53
N GLU A 316 22.70 -0.56 -4.47
CA GLU A 316 23.50 -1.41 -3.57
C GLU A 316 24.72 -2.01 -4.25
N MET A 317 24.61 -2.36 -5.53
CA MET A 317 25.68 -3.01 -6.29
C MET A 317 26.38 -2.04 -7.25
N GLY A 318 25.82 -0.85 -7.51
CA GLY A 318 26.39 0.15 -8.41
C GLY A 318 26.19 -0.14 -9.90
N ALA A 319 25.47 -1.22 -10.24
CA ALA A 319 25.37 -1.69 -11.62
C ALA A 319 24.18 -1.06 -12.36
N HIS A 320 24.46 -0.51 -13.54
CA HIS A 320 23.45 0.04 -14.42
C HIS A 320 22.86 -1.05 -15.31
N VAL A 321 21.72 -1.60 -14.92
CA VAL A 321 20.92 -2.53 -15.73
C VAL A 321 19.60 -1.87 -16.15
N SER A 322 19.12 -2.16 -17.36
CA SER A 322 17.80 -1.68 -17.79
C SER A 322 16.69 -2.59 -17.27
N LYS A 323 15.45 -2.08 -17.22
CA LYS A 323 14.28 -2.92 -16.91
C LYS A 323 14.16 -4.10 -17.90
N ARG A 324 14.50 -3.85 -19.17
CA ARG A 324 14.47 -4.86 -20.22
C ARG A 324 15.45 -5.99 -19.92
N ASP A 325 16.63 -5.66 -19.39
CA ASP A 325 17.63 -6.66 -19.04
C ASP A 325 17.17 -7.63 -17.96
N ILE A 326 16.34 -7.16 -17.03
CA ILE A 326 15.78 -7.98 -15.95
C ILE A 326 14.63 -8.85 -16.47
N VAL A 327 13.70 -8.26 -17.23
CA VAL A 327 12.49 -8.98 -17.68
C VAL A 327 12.82 -10.01 -18.76
N GLU A 328 13.77 -9.72 -19.66
CA GLU A 328 14.19 -10.62 -20.73
C GLU A 328 15.35 -11.56 -20.31
N ALA A 329 15.75 -11.55 -19.04
CA ALA A 329 16.77 -12.47 -18.57
C ALA A 329 16.27 -13.92 -18.64
N GLU A 330 16.95 -14.74 -19.45
CA GLU A 330 16.64 -16.16 -19.61
C GLU A 330 16.88 -16.95 -18.31
N SER A 331 17.70 -16.41 -17.40
CA SER A 331 17.99 -17.00 -16.10
C SER A 331 18.53 -15.94 -15.14
N LEU A 332 18.58 -16.26 -13.84
CA LEU A 332 19.28 -15.43 -12.86
C LEU A 332 20.78 -15.34 -13.16
N ILE A 333 21.36 -16.42 -13.71
CA ILE A 333 22.75 -16.46 -14.19
C ILE A 333 22.97 -15.39 -15.26
N ALA A 334 22.10 -15.34 -16.28
CA ALA A 334 22.20 -14.35 -17.35
C ALA A 334 22.06 -12.91 -16.85
N LEU A 335 21.22 -12.68 -15.83
CA LEU A 335 21.15 -11.36 -15.18
C LEU A 335 22.44 -11.05 -14.41
N GLY A 336 22.98 -12.00 -13.66
CA GLY A 336 24.24 -11.85 -12.92
C GLY A 336 25.42 -11.52 -13.83
N GLU A 337 25.52 -12.18 -14.99
CA GLU A 337 26.54 -11.88 -15.99
C GLU A 337 26.44 -10.44 -16.52
N ARG A 338 25.21 -9.94 -16.74
CA ARG A 338 24.99 -8.55 -17.17
C ARG A 338 25.37 -7.56 -16.07
N VAL A 339 25.02 -7.84 -14.81
CA VAL A 339 25.39 -7.02 -13.65
C VAL A 339 26.91 -6.95 -13.53
N VAL A 340 27.59 -8.10 -13.55
CA VAL A 340 29.06 -8.18 -13.49
C VAL A 340 29.71 -7.45 -14.66
N SER A 341 29.23 -7.65 -15.89
CA SER A 341 29.77 -6.97 -17.07
C SER A 341 29.61 -5.45 -16.98
N ALA A 342 28.44 -4.96 -16.57
CA ALA A 342 28.20 -3.54 -16.39
C ALA A 342 29.16 -2.90 -15.38
N MET A 343 29.52 -3.63 -14.32
CA MET A 343 30.48 -3.17 -13.31
C MET A 343 31.93 -3.18 -13.78
N ILE A 344 32.31 -4.13 -14.64
CA ILE A 344 33.67 -4.20 -15.21
C ILE A 344 33.85 -3.13 -16.30
N GLU A 345 32.84 -2.90 -17.13
CA GLU A 345 32.90 -1.97 -18.27
C GLU A 345 32.71 -0.50 -17.85
N SER A 346 32.01 -0.25 -16.74
CA SER A 346 31.84 1.09 -16.16
C SER A 346 32.43 1.15 -14.74
N PRO A 347 33.77 1.13 -14.57
CA PRO A 347 34.37 1.41 -13.28
C PRO A 347 34.05 2.86 -12.94
N HIS A 348 33.12 3.10 -12.03
CA HIS A 348 32.77 4.44 -11.60
C HIS A 348 34.05 5.12 -11.06
N PRO A 349 34.34 6.39 -11.45
CA PRO A 349 35.27 7.21 -10.70
C PRO A 349 34.61 7.54 -9.35
N ASP A 350 35.38 7.36 -8.28
CA ASP A 350 35.15 7.85 -6.91
C ASP A 350 34.02 7.17 -6.09
N VAL A 351 34.46 6.23 -5.25
CA VAL A 351 33.92 5.99 -3.89
C VAL A 351 34.43 7.07 -2.95
#